data_AF-A0A6V7PMQ2-F1
#
_entry.id   AF-A0A6V7PMQ2-F1
#
_cell.length_a   1.000
_cell.length_b   1.000
_cell.length_c   1.000
_cell.angle_alpha   90.00
_cell.angle_beta   90.00
_cell.angle_gamma   90.00
#
_symmetry.space_group_name_H-M   'P 1'
#
loop_
_entity.id
_entity.type
_entity.pdbx_description
1 polymer ?
#
loop_
_entity_poly.entity_id
_entity_poly.type
_entity_poly.pdbx_seq_one_letter_code
_entity_poly.pdbx_strand_id
1 'polypeptide(L)'
;MGATILSELLTEILIPVAAVVGICFALVQWLLVSKVKLSPERQGGSPQGGKNGFGDYLIEEEEGLNDHNVVVKCAEIQTAISEGATSFLFTEYQYVGVFMVAFAILIFLFLGSVEGFSTKSQPCTYSKDKTCKPALANAIFSTVSFLLGAVTSVVSGFLGMKIATYANARTTLEARKGSERLSLLRSALAR
;
A
#
# COMPACT_ATOMS: atom_id res chain seq x y z
N MET A 1 -37.68 6.67 19.41
CA MET A 1 -36.33 6.21 19.03
C MET A 1 -36.46 4.72 18.77
N GLY A 2 -36.37 4.28 17.51
CA GLY A 2 -36.48 2.86 17.20
C GLY A 2 -35.21 2.17 17.67
N ALA A 3 -35.32 1.24 18.61
CA ALA A 3 -34.18 0.47 19.07
C ALA A 3 -33.69 -0.44 17.94
N THR A 4 -32.40 -0.34 17.60
CA THR A 4 -31.72 -1.27 16.71
C THR A 4 -31.54 -2.61 17.41
N ILE A 5 -31.53 -3.71 16.64
CA ILE A 5 -31.29 -5.07 17.17
C ILE A 5 -29.88 -5.18 17.78
N LEU A 6 -28.91 -4.41 17.28
CA LEU A 6 -27.55 -4.33 17.79
C LEU A 6 -27.46 -3.23 18.86
N SER A 7 -26.87 -3.55 20.01
CA SER A 7 -26.57 -2.58 21.08
C SER A 7 -25.45 -1.62 20.67
N GLU A 8 -25.48 -0.38 21.17
CA GLU A 8 -24.43 0.62 20.95
C GLU A 8 -23.06 0.09 21.41
N LEU A 9 -23.02 -0.53 22.60
CA LEU A 9 -21.80 -1.15 23.14
C LEU A 9 -21.24 -2.23 22.20
N LEU A 10 -22.11 -3.05 21.62
CA LEU A 10 -21.69 -4.09 20.68
C LEU A 10 -21.13 -3.50 19.39
N THR A 11 -21.69 -2.37 18.93
CA THR A 11 -21.22 -1.67 17.73
C THR A 11 -19.82 -1.08 17.95
N GLU A 12 -19.60 -0.42 19.09
CA GLU A 12 -18.31 0.17 19.46
C GLU A 12 -17.19 -0.89 19.57
N ILE A 13 -17.51 -2.12 19.94
CA ILE A 13 -16.57 -3.24 19.99
C ILE A 13 -16.37 -3.88 18.61
N LEU A 14 -17.45 -4.09 17.85
CA LEU A 14 -17.41 -4.85 16.60
C LEU A 14 -16.59 -4.15 15.52
N ILE A 15 -16.68 -2.82 15.42
CA ILE A 15 -15.97 -2.01 14.41
C ILE A 15 -14.43 -2.18 14.51
N PRO A 16 -13.77 -1.90 15.65
CA PRO A 16 -12.33 -2.07 15.77
C PRO A 16 -11.90 -3.54 15.68
N VAL A 17 -12.69 -4.49 16.18
CA VAL A 17 -12.39 -5.92 16.05
C VAL A 17 -12.34 -6.34 14.58
N ALA A 18 -13.33 -5.94 13.77
CA ALA A 18 -13.33 -6.24 12.34
C ALA A 18 -12.13 -5.62 11.61
N ALA A 19 -11.75 -4.39 11.98
CA ALA A 19 -10.56 -3.73 11.42
C ALA A 19 -9.27 -4.50 11.75
N VAL A 20 -9.09 -4.92 13.00
CA VAL A 20 -7.93 -5.73 13.43
C VAL A 20 -7.89 -7.07 12.70
N VAL A 21 -9.02 -7.77 12.59
CA VAL A 21 -9.10 -9.03 11.83
C VAL A 21 -8.69 -8.84 10.38
N GLY A 22 -9.13 -7.75 9.74
CA GLY A 22 -8.74 -7.40 8.37
C GLY A 22 -7.23 -7.16 8.23
N ILE A 23 -6.62 -6.44 9.17
CA ILE A 23 -5.17 -6.19 9.18
C ILE A 23 -4.41 -7.51 9.39
N CYS A 24 -4.82 -8.35 10.34
CA CYS A 24 -4.22 -9.66 10.56
C CYS A 24 -4.29 -10.53 9.30
N PHE A 25 -5.44 -10.56 8.61
CA PHE A 25 -5.60 -11.29 7.36
C PHE A 25 -4.65 -10.76 6.28
N ALA A 26 -4.54 -9.44 6.12
CA ALA A 26 -3.62 -8.84 5.16
C ALA A 26 -2.14 -9.20 5.43
N LEU A 27 -1.73 -9.22 6.71
CA LEU A 27 -0.37 -9.63 7.10
C LEU A 27 -0.13 -11.12 6.84
N VAL A 28 -1.10 -11.99 7.12
CA VAL A 28 -1.01 -13.41 6.79
C VAL A 28 -0.83 -13.61 5.29
N GLN A 29 -1.61 -12.90 4.46
CA GLN A 29 -1.47 -12.98 3.00
C GLN A 29 -0.10 -12.49 2.53
N TRP A 30 0.42 -11.41 3.12
CA TRP A 30 1.78 -10.96 2.83
C TRP A 30 2.81 -12.03 3.23
N LEU A 31 2.70 -12.64 4.40
CA LEU A 31 3.59 -13.72 4.81
C LEU A 31 3.54 -14.93 3.86
N LEU A 32 2.37 -15.27 3.31
CA LEU A 32 2.25 -16.33 2.31
C LEU A 32 2.96 -15.96 1.01
N VAL A 33 2.79 -14.73 0.52
CA VAL A 33 3.52 -14.22 -0.65
C VAL A 33 5.03 -14.18 -0.40
N SER A 34 5.46 -13.87 0.82
CA SER A 34 6.89 -13.80 1.18
C SER A 34 7.62 -15.15 1.08
N LYS A 35 6.90 -16.27 1.09
CA LYS A 35 7.46 -17.61 0.90
C LYS A 35 8.03 -17.83 -0.50
N VAL A 36 7.61 -17.03 -1.48
CA VAL A 36 8.22 -17.02 -2.82
C VAL A 36 9.57 -16.31 -2.72
N LYS A 37 10.64 -17.10 -2.64
CA LYS A 37 12.02 -16.61 -2.56
C LYS A 37 12.44 -16.03 -3.91
N LEU A 38 12.90 -14.78 -3.88
CA LEU A 38 13.54 -14.08 -5.00
C LEU A 38 15.06 -14.00 -4.86
N SER A 39 15.63 -14.71 -3.89
CA SER A 39 17.07 -14.65 -3.61
C SER A 39 17.78 -15.80 -4.32
N PRO A 40 18.92 -15.54 -4.97
CA PRO A 40 19.79 -16.59 -5.45
C PRO A 40 20.34 -17.31 -4.22
N GLU A 41 20.02 -18.58 -4.04
CA GLU A 41 20.76 -19.41 -3.10
C GLU A 41 22.19 -19.47 -3.64
N ARG A 42 23.14 -18.77 -2.99
CA ARG A 42 24.57 -18.98 -3.24
C ARG A 42 24.84 -20.44 -2.90
N GLN A 43 24.86 -21.31 -3.91
CA GLN A 43 25.46 -22.63 -3.74
C GLN A 43 26.94 -22.40 -3.41
N GLY A 44 27.30 -22.64 -2.15
CA GLY A 44 28.68 -22.73 -1.73
C GLY A 44 29.27 -24.06 -2.19
N GLY A 45 30.45 -24.02 -2.80
CA GLY A 45 31.32 -25.19 -2.92
C GLY A 45 32.26 -25.24 -4.13
N SER A 46 33.31 -24.42 -4.14
CA SER A 46 34.68 -24.82 -4.55
C SER A 46 35.68 -23.71 -4.16
N PRO A 47 36.71 -23.99 -3.35
CA PRO A 47 37.76 -23.03 -3.06
C PRO A 47 38.87 -23.18 -4.11
N GLN A 48 39.03 -22.20 -4.99
CA GLN A 48 40.29 -22.06 -5.71
C GLN A 48 40.60 -20.60 -6.05
N GLY A 49 41.71 -20.14 -5.46
CA GLY A 49 42.75 -19.40 -6.15
C GLY A 49 42.40 -17.99 -6.64
N GLY A 50 42.91 -16.99 -5.91
CA GLY A 50 42.67 -15.59 -6.20
C GLY A 50 43.07 -15.11 -7.60
N LYS A 51 42.37 -14.07 -8.05
CA LYS A 51 42.94 -12.81 -8.55
C LYS A 51 41.83 -11.78 -8.77
N ASN A 52 42.19 -10.53 -8.52
CA ASN A 52 41.38 -9.33 -8.62
C ASN A 52 40.81 -9.13 -10.03
N GLY A 53 39.65 -8.50 -10.16
CA GLY A 53 39.27 -7.86 -11.42
C GLY A 53 37.77 -7.78 -11.66
N PHE A 54 37.25 -6.58 -11.47
CA PHE A 54 35.96 -6.10 -11.95
C PHE A 54 35.76 -6.42 -13.45
N GLY A 55 34.65 -7.07 -13.79
CA GLY A 55 34.15 -7.22 -15.15
C GLY A 55 34.07 -8.66 -15.65
N ASP A 56 32.88 -9.25 -15.61
CA ASP A 56 32.40 -10.01 -16.77
C ASP A 56 30.88 -10.14 -16.74
N TYR A 57 30.21 -9.37 -17.60
CA TYR A 57 28.76 -9.36 -17.81
C TYR A 57 28.44 -9.85 -19.24
N LEU A 58 29.33 -10.65 -19.84
CA LEU A 58 29.20 -11.07 -21.23
C LEU A 58 29.57 -12.54 -21.38
N ILE A 59 28.57 -13.42 -21.24
CA ILE A 59 28.53 -14.64 -22.05
C ILE A 59 27.12 -14.76 -22.62
N GLU A 60 27.08 -14.62 -23.94
CA GLU A 60 25.96 -14.76 -24.85
C GLU A 60 25.42 -16.20 -24.87
N GLU A 61 24.12 -16.28 -25.15
CA GLU A 61 23.41 -17.36 -25.85
C GLU A 61 24.09 -18.74 -25.89
N GLU A 62 23.75 -19.60 -24.94
CA GLU A 62 23.63 -21.03 -25.23
C GLU A 62 22.39 -21.63 -24.54
N GLU A 63 21.73 -22.49 -25.29
CA GLU A 63 20.46 -23.15 -25.04
C GLU A 63 20.47 -24.00 -23.75
N GLY A 64 20.22 -23.34 -22.63
CA GLY A 64 20.01 -23.99 -21.34
C GLY A 64 19.51 -22.97 -20.34
N LEU A 65 18.19 -22.90 -20.15
CA LEU A 65 17.52 -21.93 -19.28
C LEU A 65 17.97 -22.16 -17.82
N ASN A 66 19.09 -21.57 -17.41
CA ASN A 66 19.52 -21.60 -16.02
C ASN A 66 18.51 -20.77 -15.22
N ASP A 67 17.58 -21.45 -14.53
CA ASP A 67 16.53 -20.87 -13.69
C ASP A 67 17.04 -19.77 -12.76
N HIS A 68 18.30 -19.91 -12.34
CA HIS A 68 19.03 -18.94 -11.55
C HIS A 68 19.14 -17.56 -12.22
N ASN A 69 19.52 -17.51 -13.50
CA ASN A 69 19.70 -16.27 -14.24
C ASN A 69 18.37 -15.53 -14.42
N VAL A 70 17.29 -16.28 -14.61
CA VAL A 70 15.92 -15.72 -14.70
C VAL A 70 15.50 -15.10 -13.37
N VAL A 71 15.75 -15.78 -12.25
CA VAL A 71 15.43 -15.25 -10.91
C VAL A 71 16.20 -13.96 -10.61
N VAL A 72 17.50 -13.92 -10.95
CA VAL A 72 18.34 -12.73 -10.79
C VAL A 72 17.81 -11.57 -11.63
N LYS A 73 17.51 -11.80 -12.91
CA LYS A 73 16.95 -10.78 -13.80
C LYS A 73 15.59 -10.26 -13.32
N CYS A 74 14.71 -11.14 -12.84
CA CYS A 74 13.43 -10.73 -12.25
C CYS A 74 13.62 -9.86 -11.00
N ALA A 75 14.60 -10.15 -10.14
CA ALA A 75 14.91 -9.35 -8.95
C ALA A 75 15.52 -7.98 -9.30
N GLU A 76 16.39 -7.91 -10.31
CA GLU A 76 16.94 -6.64 -10.82
C GLU A 76 15.82 -5.74 -11.36
N ILE A 77 14.93 -6.28 -12.21
CA ILE A 77 13.78 -5.55 -12.77
C ILE A 77 12.85 -5.08 -11.64
N GLN A 78 12.55 -5.95 -10.68
CA GLN A 78 11.73 -5.58 -9.52
C GLN A 78 12.33 -4.40 -8.76
N THR A 79 13.64 -4.43 -8.53
CA THR A 79 14.35 -3.38 -7.78
C THR A 79 14.21 -2.04 -8.52
N ALA A 80 14.50 -2.03 -9.82
CA ALA A 80 14.35 -0.83 -10.66
C ALA A 80 12.91 -0.27 -10.65
N ILE A 81 11.91 -1.14 -10.76
CA ILE A 81 10.49 -0.74 -10.68
C ILE A 81 10.18 -0.15 -9.30
N SER A 82 10.61 -0.81 -8.23
CA SER A 82 10.31 -0.39 -6.86
C SER A 82 10.94 0.96 -6.53
N GLU A 83 12.15 1.23 -7.03
CA GLU A 83 12.86 2.50 -6.88
C GLU A 83 12.16 3.61 -7.67
N GLY A 84 11.88 3.38 -8.96
CA GLY A 84 11.18 4.34 -9.81
C GLY A 84 9.79 4.70 -9.26
N ALA A 85 9.02 3.69 -8.82
CA ALA A 85 7.69 3.91 -8.26
C ALA A 85 7.74 4.68 -6.94
N THR A 86 8.70 4.38 -6.06
CA THR A 86 8.87 5.11 -4.79
C THR A 86 9.30 6.56 -5.04
N SER A 87 10.20 6.80 -6.00
CA SER A 87 10.66 8.15 -6.38
C SER A 87 9.52 9.01 -6.96
N PHE A 88 8.72 8.42 -7.84
CA PHE A 88 7.53 9.07 -8.39
C PHE A 88 6.53 9.45 -7.30
N LEU A 89 6.13 8.51 -6.44
CA LEU A 89 5.19 8.80 -5.35
C LEU A 89 5.70 9.86 -4.40
N PHE A 90 6.99 9.85 -4.06
CA PHE A 90 7.53 10.84 -3.15
C PHE A 90 7.39 12.25 -3.74
N THR A 91 7.71 12.39 -5.02
CA THR A 91 7.55 13.66 -5.75
C THR A 91 6.08 14.07 -5.82
N GLU A 92 5.19 13.15 -6.20
CA GLU A 92 3.74 13.40 -6.26
C GLU A 92 3.19 13.84 -4.89
N TYR A 93 3.55 13.14 -3.82
CA TYR A 93 3.09 13.41 -2.46
C TYR A 93 3.61 14.74 -1.91
N GLN A 94 4.76 15.23 -2.37
CA GLN A 94 5.21 16.57 -2.05
C GLN A 94 4.24 17.63 -2.61
N TYR A 95 3.88 17.55 -3.90
CA TYR A 95 2.93 18.49 -4.50
C TYR A 95 1.52 18.37 -3.91
N VAL A 96 1.02 17.14 -3.76
CA VAL A 96 -0.29 16.88 -3.15
C VAL A 96 -0.31 17.38 -1.71
N GLY A 97 0.78 17.21 -0.95
CA GLY A 97 0.90 17.70 0.43
C GLY A 97 0.77 19.21 0.55
N VAL A 98 1.40 19.97 -0.36
CA VAL A 98 1.25 21.43 -0.42
C VAL A 98 -0.20 21.82 -0.72
N PHE A 99 -0.82 21.18 -1.71
CA PHE A 99 -2.24 21.40 -2.02
C PHE A 99 -3.14 21.09 -0.81
N MET A 100 -2.85 20.01 -0.09
CA MET A 100 -3.58 19.58 1.11
C MET A 100 -3.60 20.66 2.18
N VAL A 101 -2.45 21.27 2.49
CA VAL A 101 -2.35 22.33 3.50
C VAL A 101 -3.09 23.60 3.03
N ALA A 102 -2.92 23.98 1.77
CA ALA A 102 -3.63 25.14 1.20
C ALA A 102 -5.16 24.96 1.28
N PHE A 103 -5.65 23.77 0.92
CA PHE A 103 -7.08 23.46 0.95
C PHE A 103 -7.62 23.34 2.37
N ALA A 104 -6.83 22.82 3.32
CA ALA A 104 -7.18 22.79 4.74
C ALA A 104 -7.38 24.21 5.31
N ILE A 105 -6.53 25.16 4.93
CA ILE A 105 -6.68 26.59 5.28
C ILE A 105 -7.96 27.15 4.66
N LEU A 106 -8.22 26.87 3.38
CA LEU A 106 -9.45 27.33 2.73
C LEU A 106 -10.72 26.79 3.40
N ILE A 107 -10.76 25.50 3.75
CA ILE A 107 -11.88 24.89 4.49
C ILE A 107 -12.10 25.63 5.81
N PHE A 108 -11.02 25.86 6.57
CA PHE A 108 -11.11 26.53 7.86
C PHE A 108 -11.62 27.97 7.72
N LEU A 109 -11.08 28.74 6.76
CA LEU A 109 -11.48 30.13 6.54
C LEU A 109 -12.92 30.24 6.05
N PHE A 110 -13.33 29.41 5.10
CA PHE A 110 -14.69 29.46 4.56
C PHE A 110 -15.73 29.01 5.58
N LEU A 111 -15.50 27.91 6.30
CA LEU A 111 -16.43 27.45 7.33
C LEU A 111 -16.42 28.35 8.58
N GLY A 112 -15.26 28.88 8.95
CA GLY A 112 -15.12 29.82 10.07
C GLY A 112 -15.76 31.19 9.79
N SER A 113 -15.69 31.67 8.55
CA SER A 113 -16.23 32.97 8.15
C SER A 113 -17.76 33.02 8.13
N VAL A 114 -18.47 31.88 8.09
CA VAL A 114 -19.95 31.85 8.05
C VAL A 114 -20.56 32.65 9.21
N GLU A 115 -19.99 32.52 10.40
CA GLU A 115 -20.43 33.23 11.62
C GLU A 115 -19.40 34.26 12.09
N GLY A 116 -18.53 34.73 11.18
CA GLY A 116 -17.48 35.70 11.50
C GLY A 116 -16.51 35.22 12.58
N PHE A 117 -16.17 33.93 12.59
CA PHE A 117 -15.32 33.30 13.60
C PHE A 117 -15.86 33.41 15.04
N SER A 118 -17.17 33.56 15.20
CA SER A 118 -17.83 33.62 16.52
C SER A 118 -17.69 32.31 17.30
N THR A 119 -17.35 32.43 18.59
CA THR A 119 -17.27 31.32 19.54
C THR A 119 -18.59 31.08 20.29
N LYS A 120 -19.63 31.86 20.00
CA LYS A 120 -20.93 31.76 20.67
C LYS A 120 -21.71 30.56 20.15
N SER A 121 -22.41 29.88 21.07
CA SER A 121 -23.32 28.81 20.70
C SER A 121 -24.55 29.39 19.98
N GLN A 122 -24.95 28.76 18.89
CA GLN A 122 -26.06 29.18 18.02
C GLN A 122 -27.18 28.12 18.09
N PRO A 123 -28.46 28.49 17.81
CA PRO A 123 -29.53 27.51 17.69
C PRO A 123 -29.23 26.54 16.53
N CYS A 124 -29.49 25.25 16.73
CA CYS A 124 -29.18 24.22 15.75
C CYS A 124 -29.96 24.43 14.44
N THR A 125 -29.31 24.23 13.29
CA THR A 125 -29.94 24.36 11.96
C THR A 125 -31.11 23.40 11.77
N TYR A 126 -31.04 22.21 12.38
CA TYR A 126 -32.04 21.14 12.27
C TYR A 126 -33.15 21.20 13.34
N SER A 127 -33.00 22.00 14.40
CA SER A 127 -33.94 22.09 15.51
C SER A 127 -33.72 23.41 16.26
N LYS A 128 -34.66 24.34 16.15
CA LYS A 128 -34.51 25.69 16.74
C LYS A 128 -34.53 25.68 18.28
N ASP A 129 -35.12 24.65 18.90
CA ASP A 129 -35.24 24.50 20.36
C ASP A 129 -33.96 24.01 21.04
N LYS A 130 -32.94 23.63 20.27
CA LYS A 130 -31.67 23.10 20.78
C LYS A 130 -30.53 24.05 20.45
N THR A 131 -29.59 24.19 21.38
CA THR A 131 -28.35 24.93 21.18
C THR A 131 -27.25 23.99 20.71
N CYS A 132 -26.51 24.41 19.68
CA CYS A 132 -25.42 23.65 19.08
C CYS A 132 -24.08 24.32 19.37
N LYS A 133 -23.01 23.54 19.23
CA LYS A 133 -21.63 24.04 19.27
C LYS A 133 -21.43 25.13 18.20
N PRO A 134 -20.51 26.08 18.44
CA PRO A 134 -20.26 27.17 17.50
C PRO A 134 -19.80 26.65 16.13
N ALA A 135 -20.16 27.36 15.07
CA ALA A 135 -19.74 27.05 13.70
C ALA A 135 -18.21 26.95 13.58
N LEU A 136 -17.48 27.75 14.37
CA LEU A 136 -16.02 27.68 14.45
C LEU A 136 -15.51 26.30 14.91
N ALA A 137 -16.18 25.64 15.86
CA ALA A 137 -15.79 24.29 16.26
C ALA A 137 -15.97 23.30 15.11
N ASN A 138 -17.08 23.39 14.37
CA ASN A 138 -17.31 22.55 13.19
C ASN A 138 -16.26 22.80 12.11
N ALA A 139 -15.86 24.06 11.88
CA ALA A 139 -14.78 24.40 10.96
C ALA A 139 -13.46 23.70 11.35
N ILE A 140 -13.08 23.78 12.64
CA ILE A 140 -11.87 23.11 13.15
C ILE A 140 -11.96 21.59 12.97
N PHE A 141 -13.04 20.95 13.41
CA PHE A 141 -13.20 19.50 13.28
C PHE A 141 -13.25 19.04 11.83
N SER A 142 -13.83 19.83 10.93
CA SER A 142 -13.85 19.53 9.49
C SER A 142 -12.44 19.58 8.91
N THR A 143 -11.64 20.61 9.23
CA THR A 143 -10.26 20.72 8.79
C THR A 143 -9.39 19.59 9.35
N VAL A 144 -9.54 19.25 10.63
CA VAL A 144 -8.82 18.12 11.25
C VAL A 144 -9.19 16.81 10.57
N SER A 145 -10.49 16.54 10.35
CA SER A 145 -10.97 15.32 9.69
C SER A 145 -10.50 15.23 8.24
N PHE A 146 -10.47 16.36 7.52
CA PHE A 146 -9.92 16.44 6.17
C PHE A 146 -8.43 16.05 6.15
N LEU A 147 -7.61 16.62 7.04
CA LEU A 147 -6.19 16.28 7.12
C LEU A 147 -5.98 14.82 7.52
N LEU A 148 -6.75 14.31 8.48
CA LEU A 148 -6.69 12.90 8.91
C LEU A 148 -7.02 11.96 7.74
N GLY A 149 -8.10 12.25 7.00
CA GLY A 149 -8.50 11.48 5.83
C GLY A 149 -7.47 11.56 4.69
N ALA A 150 -6.90 12.73 4.46
CA ALA A 150 -5.93 12.93 3.39
C ALA A 150 -4.59 12.24 3.70
N VAL A 151 -4.09 12.31 4.94
CA VAL A 151 -2.93 11.53 5.39
C VAL A 151 -3.21 10.03 5.29
N THR A 152 -4.39 9.58 5.70
CA THR A 152 -4.78 8.16 5.59
C THR A 152 -4.81 7.70 4.13
N SER A 153 -5.29 8.55 3.22
CA SER A 153 -5.29 8.28 1.77
C SER A 153 -3.87 8.10 1.24
N VAL A 154 -2.95 9.02 1.57
CA VAL A 154 -1.53 8.96 1.20
C VAL A 154 -0.86 7.69 1.72
N VAL A 155 -1.09 7.32 2.99
CA VAL A 155 -0.57 6.08 3.57
C VAL A 155 -1.13 4.85 2.85
N SER A 156 -2.42 4.86 2.51
CA SER A 156 -3.05 3.74 1.80
C SER A 156 -2.46 3.51 0.40
N GLY A 157 -2.21 4.59 -0.35
CA GLY A 157 -1.57 4.53 -1.66
C GLY A 157 -0.12 4.01 -1.56
N PHE A 158 0.63 4.47 -0.57
CA PHE A 158 1.99 4.01 -0.33
C PHE A 158 2.06 2.51 0.00
N LEU A 159 1.21 2.04 0.93
CA LEU A 159 1.16 0.62 1.30
C LEU A 159 0.74 -0.26 0.11
N GLY A 160 -0.24 0.18 -0.67
CA GLY A 160 -0.68 -0.50 -1.90
C GLY A 160 0.44 -0.62 -2.93
N MET A 161 1.21 0.45 -3.15
CA MET A 161 2.36 0.41 -4.04
C MET A 161 3.45 -0.55 -3.54
N LYS A 162 3.75 -0.54 -2.24
CA LYS A 162 4.78 -1.43 -1.68
C LYS A 162 4.41 -2.90 -1.86
N ILE A 163 3.17 -3.29 -1.63
CA ILE A 163 2.77 -4.69 -1.84
C ILE A 163 2.75 -5.06 -3.34
N ALA A 164 2.32 -4.15 -4.22
CA ALA A 164 2.29 -4.40 -5.66
C ALA A 164 3.70 -4.58 -6.24
N THR A 165 4.62 -3.68 -5.90
CA THR A 165 6.04 -3.75 -6.32
C THR A 165 6.81 -4.87 -5.61
N TYR A 166 6.31 -5.37 -4.48
CA TYR A 166 6.85 -6.55 -3.81
C TYR A 166 6.39 -7.86 -4.49
N ALA A 167 5.11 -7.94 -4.87
CA ALA A 167 4.50 -9.16 -5.39
C ALA A 167 4.76 -9.39 -6.88
N ASN A 168 5.01 -8.33 -7.66
CA ASN A 168 5.16 -8.40 -9.13
C ASN A 168 6.10 -9.53 -9.63
N ALA A 169 7.36 -9.55 -9.21
CA ALA A 169 8.33 -10.55 -9.65
C ALA A 169 8.06 -11.92 -9.04
N ARG A 170 7.50 -11.99 -7.83
CA ARG A 170 7.07 -13.26 -7.21
C ARG A 170 6.00 -13.94 -8.05
N THR A 171 5.01 -13.17 -8.52
CA THR A 171 3.97 -13.68 -9.42
C THR A 171 4.57 -14.18 -10.73
N THR A 172 5.54 -13.48 -11.31
CA THR A 172 6.24 -13.92 -12.52
C THR A 172 6.95 -15.27 -12.31
N LEU A 173 7.62 -15.46 -11.16
CA LEU A 173 8.28 -16.73 -10.85
C LEU A 173 7.31 -17.89 -10.63
N GLU A 174 6.18 -17.65 -9.95
CA GLU A 174 5.16 -18.69 -9.75
C GLU A 174 4.43 -19.05 -11.06
N ALA A 175 4.28 -18.10 -12.00
CA ALA A 175 3.70 -18.37 -13.30
C ALA A 175 4.51 -19.41 -14.12
N ARG A 176 5.84 -19.44 -13.93
CA ARG A 176 6.72 -20.42 -14.59
C ARG A 176 6.45 -21.86 -14.15
N LYS A 177 6.19 -22.08 -12.85
CA LYS A 177 5.87 -23.42 -12.34
C LYS A 177 4.55 -23.95 -12.89
N GLY A 178 3.58 -23.05 -13.09
CA GLY A 178 2.28 -23.39 -13.69
C GLY A 178 2.40 -23.80 -15.16
N SER A 179 3.20 -23.06 -15.95
CA SER A 179 3.44 -23.37 -17.36
C SER A 179 4.29 -24.63 -17.55
N GLU A 180 5.29 -24.88 -16.70
CA GLU A 180 6.08 -26.11 -16.67
C GLU A 180 5.22 -27.34 -16.37
N ARG A 181 4.33 -27.27 -15.37
CA ARG A 181 3.40 -28.36 -15.06
C ARG A 181 2.44 -28.65 -16.20
N LEU A 182 1.96 -27.61 -16.89
CA LEU A 182 1.09 -27.76 -18.06
C LEU A 182 1.84 -28.33 -19.27
N SER A 183 3.09 -27.92 -19.49
CA SER A 183 3.99 -28.43 -20.52
C SER A 183 4.29 -29.92 -20.35
N LEU A 184 4.63 -30.34 -19.11
CA LEU A 184 4.85 -31.75 -18.78
C LEU A 184 3.59 -32.59 -18.99
N LEU A 185 2.41 -32.07 -18.65
CA LEU A 185 1.15 -32.77 -18.86
C LEU A 185 0.82 -32.94 -20.36
N ARG A 186 1.13 -31.92 -21.19
CA ARG A 186 0.97 -32.01 -22.65
C ARG A 186 1.92 -33.01 -23.30
N SER A 187 3.19 -33.03 -22.89
CA SER A 187 4.18 -33.99 -23.41
C SER A 187 3.95 -35.43 -22.94
N ALA A 188 3.29 -35.62 -21.79
CA ALA A 188 2.84 -36.93 -21.31
C ALA A 188 1.57 -37.43 -22.02
N LEU A 189 0.64 -36.53 -22.38
CA LEU A 189 -0.57 -36.86 -23.14
C LEU A 189 -0.34 -37.02 -24.66
N ALA A 190 0.77 -36.51 -25.19
CA ALA A 190 1.14 -36.62 -26.60
C ALA A 190 1.93 -37.90 -26.94
N ARG A 191 2.07 -38.83 -25.99
CA ARG A 191 2.62 -40.19 -26.17
C ARG A 191 1.53 -41.22 -25.92
#